data_AF-A0A950NYV7-F1
#
_entry.id   AF-A0A950NYV7-F1
#
_cell.length_a   1.000
_cell.length_b   1.000
_cell.length_c   1.000
_cell.angle_alpha   90.00
_cell.angle_beta   90.00
_cell.angle_gamma   90.00
#
_symmetry.space_group_name_H-M   'P 1'
#
loop_
_entity.id
_entity.type
_entity.pdbx_description
1 polymer ?
#
loop_
_entity_poly.entity_id
_entity_poly.type
_entity_poly.pdbx_seq_one_letter_code
_entity_poly.pdbx_strand_id
1 'polypeptide(L)'
;IAYICPLDGEDPFASIRQARKSWVSGEAPELDELALGPRTAHDLVRGMRTIDAYRAWAQRAGSQVAAFTGEQVWPAERRFARAFERLALPGFHRDARFDLLVTLGQVGVYDLHAGTLALGGDNRVTVAAKRAFGIGDPLLLERRALALADACGLPLAALDVGLYNWEAGERATLGLGSSAELDPDALGAVRDALDVQVPPR
;
A
#
# COMPACT_ATOMS: atom_id res chain seq x y z
N ILE A 1 6.95 -4.58 8.15
CA ILE A 1 5.48 -4.56 7.99
C ILE A 1 5.14 -4.69 6.51
N ALA A 2 5.15 -3.61 5.71
CA ALA A 2 4.73 -3.67 4.31
C ALA A 2 5.53 -4.62 3.39
N TYR A 3 6.82 -4.86 3.69
CA TYR A 3 7.66 -5.74 2.86
C TYR A 3 7.18 -7.20 2.82
N ILE A 4 6.78 -7.77 3.96
CA ILE A 4 6.26 -9.15 4.04
C ILE A 4 4.73 -9.21 4.12
N CYS A 5 4.07 -8.05 4.27
CA CYS A 5 2.63 -7.87 4.47
C CYS A 5 2.08 -8.54 5.76
N PRO A 6 1.11 -7.95 6.48
CA PRO A 6 0.37 -8.67 7.51
C PRO A 6 -0.32 -9.91 6.94
N LEU A 7 -0.42 -10.97 7.74
CA LEU A 7 -1.18 -12.17 7.42
C LEU A 7 -2.68 -11.88 7.46
N ASP A 8 -3.46 -12.69 6.75
CA ASP A 8 -4.88 -12.80 7.02
C ASP A 8 -5.11 -13.82 8.15
N GLY A 9 -6.05 -13.53 9.06
CA GLY A 9 -6.38 -14.41 10.18
C GLY A 9 -6.33 -13.74 11.55
N GLU A 10 -6.16 -14.54 12.60
CA GLU A 10 -6.28 -14.13 14.00
C GLU A 10 -5.07 -13.34 14.53
N ASP A 11 -3.87 -13.62 14.05
CA ASP A 11 -2.65 -12.88 14.41
C ASP A 11 -1.90 -12.33 13.18
N PRO A 12 -2.41 -11.25 12.57
CA PRO A 12 -1.85 -10.69 11.33
C PRO A 12 -0.38 -10.27 11.41
N PHE A 13 0.12 -9.99 12.60
CA PHE A 13 1.45 -9.43 12.79
C PHE A 13 2.48 -10.45 13.31
N ALA A 14 2.12 -11.73 13.42
CA ALA A 14 3.01 -12.79 13.92
C ALA A 14 4.38 -12.81 13.23
N SER A 15 4.39 -13.02 11.90
CA SER A 15 5.62 -13.05 11.10
C SER A 15 6.41 -11.74 11.16
N ILE A 16 5.70 -10.61 11.24
CA ILE A 16 6.32 -9.29 11.35
C ILE A 16 7.06 -9.13 12.67
N ARG A 17 6.48 -9.60 13.79
CA ARG A 17 7.14 -9.54 15.10
C ARG A 17 8.37 -10.45 15.12
N GLN A 18 8.28 -11.64 14.50
CA GLN A 18 9.41 -12.57 14.38
C GLN A 18 10.55 -12.00 13.51
N ALA A 19 10.23 -11.38 12.38
CA ALA A 19 11.22 -10.79 11.46
C ALA A 19 11.86 -9.50 11.99
N ARG A 20 11.31 -8.88 13.03
CA ARG A 20 11.68 -7.52 13.42
C ARG A 20 13.13 -7.48 13.91
N LYS A 21 13.97 -6.74 13.19
CA LYS A 21 15.32 -6.35 13.61
C LYS A 21 15.39 -4.85 13.89
N SER A 22 16.27 -4.46 14.81
CA SER A 22 16.52 -3.04 15.04
C SER A 22 17.32 -2.44 13.89
N TRP A 23 17.10 -1.16 13.57
CA TRP A 23 17.94 -0.48 12.58
C TRP A 23 19.40 -0.39 13.05
N VAL A 24 19.61 -0.15 14.35
CA VAL A 24 20.93 0.04 14.96
C VAL A 24 21.79 -1.22 14.90
N SER A 25 21.20 -2.41 15.06
CA SER A 25 21.95 -3.67 15.02
C SER A 25 22.50 -4.00 13.64
N GLY A 26 21.92 -3.46 12.56
CA GLY A 26 22.35 -3.77 11.19
C GLY A 26 22.14 -5.22 10.76
N GLU A 27 21.58 -6.08 11.62
CA GLU A 27 21.31 -7.49 11.31
C GLU A 27 20.21 -7.62 10.26
N ALA A 28 20.44 -8.44 9.23
CA ALA A 28 19.39 -8.78 8.28
C ALA A 28 18.29 -9.61 8.98
N PRO A 29 17.00 -9.41 8.63
CA PRO A 29 15.94 -10.28 9.11
C PRO A 29 16.04 -11.66 8.45
N GLU A 30 15.76 -12.71 9.22
CA GLU A 30 15.59 -14.08 8.71
C GLU A 30 14.17 -14.22 8.17
N LEU A 31 14.02 -14.55 6.89
CA LEU A 31 12.72 -14.54 6.20
C LEU A 31 12.32 -15.88 5.56
N ASP A 32 13.23 -16.83 5.44
CA ASP A 32 13.06 -18.04 4.60
C ASP A 32 11.87 -18.92 5.02
N GLU A 33 11.54 -18.95 6.31
CA GLU A 33 10.48 -19.79 6.88
C GLU A 33 9.25 -19.01 7.33
N LEU A 34 9.19 -17.71 7.04
CA LEU A 34 8.08 -16.88 7.49
C LEU A 34 6.86 -17.02 6.59
N ALA A 35 5.68 -17.15 7.21
CA ALA A 35 4.44 -16.93 6.50
C ALA A 35 4.38 -15.49 5.98
N LEU A 36 3.98 -15.32 4.72
CA LEU A 36 3.91 -14.03 4.04
C LEU A 36 2.45 -13.64 3.82
N GLY A 37 2.17 -12.34 3.92
CA GLY A 37 0.85 -11.81 3.63
C GLY A 37 0.55 -11.71 2.12
N PRO A 38 -0.72 -11.49 1.75
CA PRO A 38 -1.18 -11.52 0.35
C PRO A 38 -0.53 -10.45 -0.55
N ARG A 39 -0.06 -9.34 0.04
CA ARG A 39 0.59 -8.22 -0.67
C ARG A 39 2.10 -8.13 -0.44
N THR A 40 2.73 -9.26 -0.10
CA THR A 40 4.18 -9.34 0.13
C THR A 40 4.99 -8.90 -1.09
N ALA A 41 6.06 -8.12 -0.84
CA ALA A 41 7.12 -7.84 -1.80
C ALA A 41 8.32 -8.78 -1.65
N HIS A 42 8.27 -9.70 -0.69
CA HIS A 42 9.34 -10.66 -0.49
C HIS A 42 9.29 -11.76 -1.56
N ASP A 43 10.35 -11.80 -2.37
CA ASP A 43 10.67 -12.90 -3.29
C ASP A 43 11.72 -13.79 -2.62
N LEU A 44 11.44 -15.08 -2.44
CA LEU A 44 12.35 -16.03 -1.76
C LEU A 44 13.74 -16.10 -2.41
N VAL A 45 13.84 -15.90 -3.73
CA VAL A 45 15.11 -16.02 -4.47
C VAL A 45 15.91 -14.71 -4.43
N ARG A 46 15.23 -13.56 -4.29
CA ARG A 46 15.83 -12.23 -4.48
C ARG A 46 15.68 -11.30 -3.27
N GLY A 47 15.01 -11.76 -2.23
CA GLY A 47 14.46 -10.88 -1.19
C GLY A 47 15.51 -10.15 -0.37
N MET A 48 16.72 -10.70 -0.22
CA MET A 48 17.80 -10.02 0.48
C MET A 48 18.28 -8.77 -0.28
N ARG A 49 18.28 -8.82 -1.63
CA ARG A 49 18.69 -7.67 -2.45
C ARG A 49 17.77 -6.46 -2.26
N THR A 50 16.47 -6.70 -2.06
CA THR A 50 15.51 -5.63 -1.77
C THR A 50 15.81 -4.96 -0.43
N ILE A 51 16.13 -5.75 0.60
CA ILE A 51 16.47 -5.26 1.95
C ILE A 51 17.78 -4.46 1.90
N ASP A 52 18.79 -4.97 1.22
CA ASP A 52 20.07 -4.27 1.05
C ASP A 52 19.89 -2.95 0.29
N ALA A 53 19.10 -2.96 -0.79
CA ALA A 53 18.77 -1.76 -1.54
C ALA A 53 18.04 -0.71 -0.69
N TYR A 54 17.11 -1.14 0.17
CA TYR A 54 16.41 -0.27 1.11
C TYR A 54 17.35 0.35 2.14
N ARG A 55 18.28 -0.45 2.68
CA ARG A 55 19.30 0.04 3.62
C ARG A 55 20.20 1.08 2.98
N ALA A 56 20.73 0.77 1.80
CA ALA A 56 21.58 1.68 1.05
C ALA A 56 20.84 2.98 0.68
N TRP A 57 19.55 2.88 0.34
CA TRP A 57 18.69 4.05 0.09
C TRP A 57 18.58 4.97 1.31
N ALA A 58 18.26 4.41 2.48
CA ALA A 58 18.15 5.21 3.70
C ALA A 58 19.50 5.78 4.16
N GLN A 59 20.59 5.01 4.02
CA GLN A 59 21.95 5.46 4.35
C GLN A 59 22.41 6.62 3.47
N ARG A 60 22.11 6.60 2.17
CA ARG A 60 22.45 7.72 1.26
C ARG A 60 21.75 9.03 1.65
N ALA A 61 20.57 8.94 2.27
CA ALA A 61 19.87 10.11 2.82
C ALA A 61 20.35 10.51 4.23
N GLY A 62 21.27 9.75 4.84
CA GLY A 62 21.78 9.95 6.19
C GLY A 62 20.94 9.29 7.30
N SER A 63 19.63 9.09 7.07
CA SER A 63 18.76 8.34 7.99
C SER A 63 17.46 7.94 7.29
N GLN A 64 16.70 7.00 7.89
CA GLN A 64 15.34 6.69 7.44
C GLN A 64 14.44 7.92 7.49
N VAL A 65 14.51 8.70 8.59
CA VAL A 65 13.71 9.92 8.77
C VAL A 65 13.96 10.91 7.62
N ALA A 66 15.23 11.19 7.32
CA ALA A 66 15.59 12.09 6.22
C ALA A 66 15.14 11.55 4.85
N ALA A 67 15.21 10.22 4.65
CA ALA A 67 14.80 9.58 3.40
C ALA A 67 13.29 9.71 3.13
N PHE A 68 12.45 9.60 4.17
CA PHE A 68 10.99 9.70 4.04
C PHE A 68 10.47 11.15 4.04
N THR A 69 11.10 12.04 4.80
CA THR A 69 10.54 13.39 5.03
C THR A 69 11.05 14.45 4.07
N GLY A 70 12.28 14.32 3.54
CA GLY A 70 12.84 15.29 2.61
C GLY A 70 12.97 16.70 3.21
N GLU A 71 12.54 17.72 2.47
CA GLU A 71 12.58 19.11 2.95
C GLU A 71 11.40 19.44 3.87
N GLN A 72 11.65 20.23 4.90
CA GLN A 72 10.62 20.60 5.88
C GLN A 72 9.42 21.33 5.27
N VAL A 73 9.65 22.14 4.22
CA VAL A 73 8.62 22.94 3.56
C VAL A 73 7.67 22.15 2.67
N TRP A 74 7.94 20.86 2.41
CA TRP A 74 7.08 20.06 1.56
C TRP A 74 5.77 19.72 2.28
N PRO A 75 4.60 19.82 1.63
CA PRO A 75 3.36 19.26 2.17
C PRO A 75 3.40 17.73 2.19
N ALA A 76 2.52 17.12 2.99
CA ALA A 76 2.45 15.67 3.21
C ALA A 76 2.35 14.86 1.90
N GLU A 77 1.56 15.33 0.93
CA GLU A 77 1.37 14.69 -0.37
C GLU A 77 2.64 14.73 -1.21
N ARG A 78 3.36 15.84 -1.16
CA ARG A 78 4.65 15.97 -1.86
C ARG A 78 5.70 15.08 -1.23
N ARG A 79 5.73 14.97 0.11
CA ARG A 79 6.63 14.02 0.81
C ARG A 79 6.32 12.59 0.40
N PHE A 80 5.04 12.20 0.41
CA PHE A 80 4.60 10.88 -0.03
C PHE A 80 5.03 10.59 -1.47
N ALA A 81 4.71 11.47 -2.42
CA ALA A 81 5.03 11.27 -3.84
C ALA A 81 6.54 11.11 -4.06
N ARG A 82 7.37 11.95 -3.42
CA ARG A 82 8.82 11.87 -3.55
C ARG A 82 9.42 10.64 -2.88
N ALA A 83 8.93 10.25 -1.72
CA ALA A 83 9.34 9.00 -1.08
C ALA A 83 8.96 7.79 -1.95
N PHE A 84 7.75 7.78 -2.51
CA PHE A 84 7.24 6.71 -3.37
C PHE A 84 8.11 6.52 -4.64
N GLU A 85 8.45 7.61 -5.33
CA GLU A 85 9.36 7.62 -6.47
C GLU A 85 10.72 7.03 -6.10
N ARG A 86 11.33 7.52 -5.01
CA ARG A 86 12.68 7.13 -4.59
C ARG A 86 12.76 5.71 -4.03
N LEU A 87 11.63 5.16 -3.58
CA LEU A 87 11.51 3.79 -3.10
C LEU A 87 11.37 2.76 -4.23
N ALA A 88 11.44 3.16 -5.51
CA ALA A 88 11.46 2.25 -6.68
C ALA A 88 12.73 1.38 -6.73
N LEU A 89 12.94 0.57 -5.69
CA LEU A 89 14.08 -0.29 -5.48
C LEU A 89 13.83 -1.65 -6.16
N PRO A 90 14.88 -2.40 -6.53
CA PRO A 90 14.74 -3.74 -7.08
C PRO A 90 13.89 -4.63 -6.17
N GLY A 91 12.83 -5.24 -6.72
CA GLY A 91 11.91 -6.10 -5.97
C GLY A 91 10.88 -5.37 -5.10
N PHE A 92 10.99 -4.05 -4.92
CA PHE A 92 10.04 -3.29 -4.11
C PHE A 92 8.94 -2.66 -4.98
N HIS A 93 7.91 -3.46 -5.28
CA HIS A 93 6.85 -3.10 -6.21
C HIS A 93 5.93 -1.98 -5.68
N ARG A 94 5.05 -1.49 -6.56
CA ARG A 94 4.09 -0.40 -6.29
C ARG A 94 3.33 -0.62 -4.97
N ASP A 95 2.65 -1.75 -4.85
CA ASP A 95 1.74 -2.01 -3.73
C ASP A 95 2.46 -1.96 -2.38
N ALA A 96 3.61 -2.63 -2.24
CA ALA A 96 4.36 -2.62 -0.98
C ALA A 96 4.98 -1.25 -0.64
N ARG A 97 5.37 -0.46 -1.66
CA ARG A 97 5.81 0.93 -1.47
C ARG A 97 4.66 1.80 -0.97
N PHE A 98 3.50 1.66 -1.58
CA PHE A 98 2.30 2.40 -1.22
C PHE A 98 1.86 2.05 0.20
N ASP A 99 1.76 0.75 0.51
CA ASP A 99 1.39 0.24 1.83
C ASP A 99 2.35 0.71 2.92
N LEU A 100 3.66 0.75 2.63
CA LEU A 100 4.65 1.27 3.58
C LEU A 100 4.38 2.73 3.94
N LEU A 101 4.20 3.58 2.95
CA LEU A 101 4.01 5.02 3.16
C LEU A 101 2.66 5.33 3.80
N VAL A 102 1.60 4.64 3.37
CA VAL A 102 0.28 4.73 4.00
C VAL A 102 0.37 4.31 5.46
N THR A 103 1.01 3.17 5.77
CA THR A 103 1.16 2.70 7.15
C THR A 103 1.88 3.74 8.00
N LEU A 104 3.01 4.27 7.52
CA LEU A 104 3.79 5.28 8.25
C LEU A 104 3.01 6.57 8.52
N GLY A 105 2.18 7.01 7.56
CA GLY A 105 1.29 8.16 7.74
C GLY A 105 0.16 7.88 8.72
N GLN A 106 -0.53 6.75 8.58
CA GLN A 106 -1.68 6.39 9.41
C GLN A 106 -1.29 6.15 10.88
N VAL A 107 -0.11 5.60 11.14
CA VAL A 107 0.39 5.44 12.52
C VAL A 107 1.07 6.69 13.08
N GLY A 108 1.09 7.81 12.33
CA GLY A 108 1.62 9.08 12.77
C GLY A 108 3.14 9.13 12.92
N VAL A 109 3.88 8.21 12.30
CA VAL A 109 5.35 8.19 12.35
C VAL A 109 5.93 9.34 11.53
N TYR A 110 5.34 9.62 10.38
CA TYR A 110 5.70 10.76 9.51
C TYR A 110 4.44 11.41 8.95
N ASP A 111 4.52 12.72 8.68
CA ASP A 111 3.46 13.47 7.99
C ASP A 111 3.46 13.14 6.49
N LEU A 112 2.74 12.07 6.14
CA LEU A 112 2.65 11.46 4.82
C LEU A 112 1.18 11.22 4.45
N HIS A 113 0.77 11.69 3.28
CA HIS A 113 -0.58 11.46 2.76
C HIS A 113 -0.51 11.09 1.27
N ALA A 114 -1.29 10.08 0.85
CA ALA A 114 -1.35 9.71 -0.55
C ALA A 114 -2.19 10.75 -1.32
N GLY A 115 -1.56 11.49 -2.24
CA GLY A 115 -2.27 12.44 -3.12
C GLY A 115 -2.72 11.83 -4.46
N THR A 116 -2.23 10.63 -4.80
CA THR A 116 -2.57 9.86 -6.01
C THR A 116 -2.45 8.38 -5.72
N LEU A 117 -3.03 7.50 -6.54
CA LEU A 117 -2.79 6.07 -6.42
C LEU A 117 -1.46 5.64 -7.06
N ALA A 118 -0.81 6.48 -7.87
CA ALA A 118 0.36 6.11 -8.66
C ALA A 118 0.11 4.83 -9.50
N LEU A 119 -1.00 4.83 -10.24
CA LEU A 119 -1.43 3.79 -11.17
C LEU A 119 -0.50 3.75 -12.38
N GLY A 120 -0.10 2.54 -12.76
CA GLY A 120 0.86 2.31 -13.83
C GLY A 120 1.45 0.91 -13.75
N GLY A 121 1.99 0.44 -14.88
CA GLY A 121 2.47 -0.94 -15.01
C GLY A 121 1.37 -1.98 -14.92
N ASP A 122 1.74 -3.16 -14.46
CA ASP A 122 1.06 -4.45 -14.55
C ASP A 122 0.78 -5.06 -13.16
N ASN A 123 0.59 -4.21 -12.15
CA ASN A 123 0.10 -4.62 -10.82
C ASN A 123 -1.43 -4.73 -10.78
N ARG A 124 -1.93 -5.50 -9.80
CA ARG A 124 -3.35 -5.79 -9.62
C ARG A 124 -4.20 -4.53 -9.47
N VAL A 125 -3.76 -3.55 -8.67
CA VAL A 125 -4.52 -2.30 -8.47
C VAL A 125 -4.70 -1.52 -9.78
N THR A 126 -3.66 -1.46 -10.61
CA THR A 126 -3.72 -0.79 -11.91
C THR A 126 -4.62 -1.54 -12.88
N VAL A 127 -4.54 -2.87 -12.93
CA VAL A 127 -5.42 -3.70 -13.76
C VAL A 127 -6.87 -3.55 -13.32
N ALA A 128 -7.12 -3.60 -12.01
CA ALA A 128 -8.44 -3.40 -11.41
C ALA A 128 -9.04 -2.05 -11.81
N ALA A 129 -8.28 -0.97 -11.63
CA ALA A 129 -8.73 0.38 -11.96
C ALA A 129 -9.10 0.48 -13.45
N LYS A 130 -8.25 -0.04 -14.35
CA LYS A 130 -8.52 -0.03 -15.79
C LYS A 130 -9.82 -0.75 -16.13
N ARG A 131 -10.06 -1.92 -15.52
CA ARG A 131 -11.26 -2.72 -15.76
C ARG A 131 -12.51 -2.10 -15.15
N ALA A 132 -12.43 -1.66 -13.89
CA ALA A 132 -13.54 -1.06 -13.17
C ALA A 132 -13.99 0.27 -13.79
N PHE A 133 -13.05 1.07 -14.30
CA PHE A 133 -13.36 2.39 -14.87
C PHE A 133 -13.48 2.38 -16.40
N GLY A 134 -13.07 1.30 -17.08
CA GLY A 134 -13.06 1.23 -18.54
C GLY A 134 -12.10 2.24 -19.20
N ILE A 135 -11.04 2.65 -18.49
CA ILE A 135 -10.10 3.69 -18.92
C ILE A 135 -8.71 3.08 -19.11
N GLY A 136 -8.10 3.32 -20.28
CA GLY A 136 -6.71 2.90 -20.57
C GLY A 136 -5.66 4.01 -20.34
N ASP A 137 -6.08 5.28 -20.40
CA ASP A 137 -5.18 6.43 -20.24
C ASP A 137 -4.81 6.65 -18.76
N PRO A 138 -3.51 6.67 -18.39
CA PRO A 138 -3.10 6.78 -16.99
C PRO A 138 -3.54 8.06 -16.29
N LEU A 139 -3.56 9.20 -16.98
CA LEU A 139 -3.93 10.48 -16.37
C LEU A 139 -5.42 10.55 -16.06
N LEU A 140 -6.26 10.08 -17.00
CA LEU A 140 -7.69 9.96 -16.79
C LEU A 140 -8.02 8.91 -15.73
N LEU A 141 -7.24 7.83 -15.66
CA LEU A 141 -7.42 6.78 -14.67
C LEU A 141 -7.21 7.29 -13.25
N GLU A 142 -6.12 8.05 -13.02
CA GLU A 142 -5.86 8.72 -11.74
C GLU A 142 -6.95 9.73 -11.39
N ARG A 143 -7.36 10.56 -12.35
CA ARG A 143 -8.43 11.54 -12.12
C ARG A 143 -9.73 10.87 -11.72
N ARG A 144 -10.07 9.73 -12.35
CA ARG A 144 -11.29 8.98 -12.04
C ARG A 144 -11.20 8.31 -10.67
N ALA A 145 -10.04 7.77 -10.30
CA ALA A 145 -9.82 7.20 -8.97
C ALA A 145 -9.98 8.25 -7.86
N LEU A 146 -9.39 9.44 -8.06
CA LEU A 146 -9.52 10.57 -7.13
C LEU A 146 -10.99 10.99 -6.97
N ALA A 147 -11.71 11.17 -8.07
CA ALA A 147 -13.11 11.56 -8.05
C ALA A 147 -14.00 10.51 -7.35
N LEU A 148 -13.72 9.22 -7.54
CA LEU A 148 -14.46 8.16 -6.85
C LEU A 148 -14.18 8.17 -5.34
N ALA A 149 -12.91 8.28 -4.94
CA ALA A 149 -12.54 8.32 -3.53
C ALA A 149 -13.19 9.52 -2.81
N ASP A 150 -13.16 10.70 -3.45
CA ASP A 150 -13.80 11.92 -2.97
C ASP A 150 -15.33 11.76 -2.85
N ALA A 151 -15.99 11.26 -3.89
CA ALA A 151 -17.44 11.03 -3.89
C ALA A 151 -17.89 10.05 -2.80
N CYS A 152 -17.05 9.07 -2.46
CA CYS A 152 -17.33 8.09 -1.41
C CYS A 152 -16.87 8.54 -0.01
N GLY A 153 -16.19 9.69 0.11
CA GLY A 153 -15.57 10.11 1.37
C GLY A 153 -14.51 9.14 1.90
N LEU A 154 -13.86 8.39 1.01
CA LEU A 154 -12.89 7.35 1.38
C LEU A 154 -11.45 7.81 1.13
N PRO A 155 -10.49 7.43 1.98
CA PRO A 155 -9.08 7.69 1.70
C PRO A 155 -8.63 6.87 0.48
N LEU A 156 -7.69 7.40 -0.31
CA LEU A 156 -7.09 6.65 -1.43
C LEU A 156 -6.51 5.31 -1.01
N ALA A 157 -6.01 5.19 0.22
CA ALA A 157 -5.57 3.93 0.80
C ALA A 157 -6.66 2.84 0.84
N ALA A 158 -7.91 3.22 1.13
CA ALA A 158 -9.02 2.26 1.13
C ALA A 158 -9.37 1.85 -0.30
N LEU A 159 -9.39 2.80 -1.25
CA LEU A 159 -9.63 2.49 -2.66
C LEU A 159 -8.54 1.58 -3.24
N ASP A 160 -7.27 1.80 -2.87
CA ASP A 160 -6.15 0.94 -3.27
C ASP A 160 -6.37 -0.53 -2.89
N VAL A 161 -6.71 -0.78 -1.62
CA VAL A 161 -6.96 -2.12 -1.10
C VAL A 161 -8.22 -2.72 -1.71
N GLY A 162 -9.26 -1.91 -1.90
CA GLY A 162 -10.50 -2.33 -2.56
C GLY A 162 -10.26 -2.80 -3.99
N LEU A 163 -9.50 -2.05 -4.77
CA LEU A 163 -9.10 -2.41 -6.14
C LEU A 163 -8.24 -3.67 -6.18
N TYR A 164 -7.28 -3.80 -5.25
CA TYR A 164 -6.48 -5.02 -5.13
C TYR A 164 -7.38 -6.25 -4.86
N ASN A 165 -8.28 -6.15 -3.88
CA ASN A 165 -9.18 -7.24 -3.49
C ASN A 165 -10.14 -7.61 -4.62
N TRP A 166 -10.65 -6.61 -5.36
CA TRP A 166 -11.52 -6.84 -6.52
C TRP A 166 -10.82 -7.67 -7.60
N GLU A 167 -9.56 -7.33 -7.94
CA GLU A 167 -8.80 -8.08 -8.95
C GLU A 167 -8.31 -9.43 -8.43
N ALA A 168 -8.01 -9.54 -7.14
CA ALA A 168 -7.61 -10.80 -6.52
C ALA A 168 -8.76 -11.81 -6.41
N GLY A 169 -10.00 -11.33 -6.33
CA GLY A 169 -11.18 -12.17 -6.03
C GLY A 169 -11.27 -12.62 -4.57
N GLU A 170 -10.29 -12.26 -3.74
CA GLU A 170 -10.17 -12.59 -2.32
C GLU A 170 -9.83 -11.32 -1.52
N ARG A 171 -10.33 -11.24 -0.28
CA ARG A 171 -10.14 -10.08 0.58
C ARG A 171 -8.82 -10.17 1.35
N ALA A 172 -7.83 -9.38 0.97
CA ALA A 172 -6.73 -9.03 1.86
C ALA A 172 -7.23 -8.07 2.95
N THR A 173 -6.95 -8.42 4.21
CA THR A 173 -7.43 -7.66 5.39
C THR A 173 -6.43 -6.62 5.89
N LEU A 174 -5.16 -6.71 5.47
CA LEU A 174 -4.07 -5.84 5.90
C LEU A 174 -3.97 -5.65 7.42
N GLY A 175 -4.35 -6.67 8.19
CA GLY A 175 -4.26 -6.67 9.64
C GLY A 175 -5.51 -6.19 10.39
N LEU A 176 -6.61 -5.91 9.68
CA LEU A 176 -7.92 -5.63 10.32
C LEU A 176 -8.62 -6.89 10.85
N GLY A 177 -8.12 -8.08 10.52
CA GLY A 177 -8.72 -9.37 10.90
C GLY A 177 -9.94 -9.75 10.06
N SER A 178 -10.38 -11.01 10.18
CA SER A 178 -11.48 -11.57 9.39
C SER A 178 -12.88 -11.12 9.81
N SER A 179 -13.01 -10.55 11.01
CA SER A 179 -14.28 -10.06 11.58
C SER A 179 -14.60 -8.61 11.24
N ALA A 180 -13.76 -7.93 10.46
CA ALA A 180 -13.98 -6.54 10.08
C ALA A 180 -15.26 -6.39 9.23
N GLU A 181 -16.29 -5.80 9.83
CA GLU A 181 -17.58 -5.53 9.19
C GLU A 181 -17.47 -4.43 8.13
N LEU A 182 -18.38 -4.47 7.16
CA LEU A 182 -18.52 -3.43 6.16
C LEU A 182 -19.21 -2.22 6.79
N ASP A 183 -18.68 -1.02 6.52
CA ASP A 183 -19.39 0.21 6.82
C ASP A 183 -20.57 0.37 5.83
N PRO A 184 -21.84 0.33 6.30
CA PRO A 184 -23.00 0.39 5.42
C PRO A 184 -23.15 1.74 4.73
N ASP A 185 -22.70 2.83 5.35
CA ASP A 185 -22.80 4.18 4.78
C ASP A 185 -21.77 4.35 3.66
N ALA A 186 -20.54 3.87 3.88
CA ALA A 186 -19.53 3.81 2.83
C ALA A 186 -19.98 2.95 1.64
N LEU A 187 -20.64 1.81 1.91
CA LEU A 187 -21.19 0.95 0.85
C LEU A 187 -22.32 1.63 0.06
N GLY A 188 -23.18 2.39 0.74
CA GLY A 188 -24.21 3.21 0.10
C GLY A 188 -23.60 4.24 -0.85
N ALA A 189 -22.64 5.04 -0.35
CA ALA A 189 -21.96 6.06 -1.14
C ALA A 189 -21.24 5.48 -2.37
N VAL A 190 -20.58 4.32 -2.24
CA VAL A 190 -19.93 3.63 -3.37
C VAL A 190 -20.95 3.18 -4.42
N ARG A 191 -22.10 2.65 -4.01
CA ARG A 191 -23.16 2.24 -4.94
C ARG A 191 -23.73 3.41 -5.71
N ASP A 192 -24.00 4.52 -5.02
CA ASP A 192 -24.50 5.75 -5.63
C ASP A 192 -23.46 6.33 -6.62
N ALA A 193 -22.19 6.37 -6.24
CA ALA A 193 -21.11 6.88 -7.09
C ALA A 193 -20.85 6.02 -8.35
N LEU A 194 -21.12 4.71 -8.27
CA LEU A 194 -20.96 3.77 -9.37
C LEU A 194 -22.25 3.50 -10.16
N ASP A 195 -23.37 4.11 -9.77
CA ASP A 195 -24.71 3.87 -10.33
C ASP A 195 -25.09 2.37 -10.35
N VAL A 196 -24.73 1.65 -9.27
CA VAL A 196 -25.01 0.21 -9.15
C VAL A 196 -26.30 0.01 -8.36
N GLN A 197 -27.38 -0.32 -9.08
CA GLN A 197 -28.61 -0.78 -8.44
C GLN A 197 -28.44 -2.22 -7.93
N VAL A 198 -28.73 -2.44 -6.65
CA VAL A 198 -28.78 -3.79 -6.09
C VAL A 198 -30.07 -4.45 -6.60
N PRO A 199 -30.01 -5.56 -7.36
CA PRO A 199 -31.22 -6.28 -7.71
C PRO A 199 -31.90 -6.77 -6.43
N PRO A 200 -33.25 -6.73 -6.35
CA PRO A 200 -33.96 -7.27 -5.20
C PRO A 200 -33.60 -8.76 -5.04
N ARG A 201 -33.31 -9.16 -3.79
CA ARG A 201 -33.04 -10.55 -3.41
C ARG A 201 -34.29 -11.42 -3.55
#